data_AF-A0ABD6QBL4-F1
#
_entry.id   AF-A0ABD6QBL4-F1
#
_cell.length_a   1.000
_cell.length_b   1.000
_cell.length_c   1.000
_cell.angle_alpha   90.00
_cell.angle_beta   90.00
_cell.angle_gamma   90.00
#
_symmetry.space_group_name_H-M   'P 1'
#
loop_
_entity.id
_entity.type
_entity.pdbx_description
1 polymer ?
#
loop_
_entity_poly.entity_id
_entity_poly.type
_entity_poly.pdbx_seq_one_letter_code
_entity_poly.pdbx_strand_id
1 'polypeptide(L)'
;MAAHLGRWTDLTATYAVSTFFVISGYLMTATLHFNYGFGASGFFRFFMNRFLRLYPMYWVAAGMSVLLIALEPALAEAYHRNFLLPDSLRSWAGLAINWYWRPDFPMPNKASVSHVVPPAWALAVEFAMYVVLALGAARNIKTGVLCLLAGALFHVAMAHDVNERLYAIPAAALPYGIGICLYFAVKAYRTNIGMYTSIAATCLYGGFICALHLLPLDAAGFPYYLNLVAFAVTLFLIASATEGSNFRWIDRNIGGLSYPIYLIHYQAAFLIQIIISTKAAGWTLFWLTLPLTVALSAALEYLNQQIVDPYRNSVRAKSDASPNGARSVRHSRAP
;
A
#
# COMPACT_ATOMS: atom_id res chain seq x y z
N MET A 1 3.33 -4.09 10.20
CA MET A 1 3.74 -5.23 11.03
C MET A 1 4.24 -4.80 12.41
N ALA A 2 5.35 -4.07 12.55
CA ALA A 2 5.89 -3.68 13.86
C ALA A 2 4.90 -2.91 14.74
N ALA A 3 4.04 -2.08 14.16
CA ALA A 3 2.99 -1.41 14.92
C ALA A 3 1.92 -2.35 15.46
N HIS A 4 1.27 -3.10 14.57
CA HIS A 4 0.23 -4.04 14.94
C HIS A 4 0.69 -5.18 15.87
N LEU A 5 1.94 -5.65 15.74
CA LEU A 5 2.42 -6.79 16.52
C LEU A 5 3.36 -6.40 17.65
N GLY A 6 4.19 -5.38 17.47
CA GLY A 6 5.29 -4.97 18.35
C GLY A 6 4.90 -3.98 19.45
N ARG A 7 3.61 -3.64 19.61
CA ARG A 7 3.08 -2.59 20.53
C ARG A 7 3.53 -1.16 20.18
N TRP A 8 3.73 -0.82 18.91
CA TRP A 8 3.75 0.60 18.56
C TRP A 8 2.29 1.06 18.46
N THR A 9 2.02 2.31 18.85
CA THR A 9 0.67 2.89 18.76
C THR A 9 0.08 2.62 17.37
N ASP A 10 -1.19 2.20 17.29
CA ASP A 10 -1.81 1.74 16.03
C ASP A 10 -1.67 2.74 14.87
N LEU A 11 -1.49 4.02 15.19
CA LEU A 11 -1.32 5.12 14.24
C LEU A 11 -0.04 5.04 13.39
N THR A 12 1.01 4.28 13.76
CA THR A 12 2.15 4.06 12.86
C THR A 12 1.75 3.30 11.60
N ALA A 13 0.81 2.35 11.74
CA ALA A 13 0.31 1.60 10.59
C ALA A 13 -0.39 2.56 9.61
N THR A 14 -1.08 3.56 10.14
CA THR A 14 -1.71 4.63 9.34
C THR A 14 -0.66 5.44 8.57
N TYR A 15 0.51 5.72 9.17
CA TYR A 15 1.61 6.37 8.43
C TYR A 15 2.09 5.52 7.27
N ALA A 16 2.33 4.22 7.51
CA ALA A 16 2.77 3.29 6.48
C ALA A 16 1.75 3.17 5.32
N VAL A 17 0.45 3.15 5.63
CA VAL A 17 -0.60 3.14 4.60
C VAL A 17 -0.64 4.46 3.83
N SER A 18 -0.53 5.59 4.51
CA SER A 18 -0.52 6.90 3.85
C SER A 18 0.69 7.08 2.93
N THR A 19 1.88 6.61 3.33
CA THR A 19 3.09 6.65 2.50
C THR A 19 3.00 5.68 1.34
N PHE A 20 2.41 4.50 1.54
CA PHE A 20 2.04 3.59 0.46
C PHE A 20 1.12 4.27 -0.56
N PHE A 21 0.10 5.03 -0.12
CA PHE A 21 -0.76 5.79 -1.03
C PHE A 21 -0.01 6.89 -1.80
N VAL A 22 0.98 7.55 -1.20
CA VAL A 22 1.86 8.49 -1.91
C VAL A 22 2.67 7.76 -3.00
N ILE A 23 3.28 6.61 -2.68
CA ILE A 23 3.99 5.77 -3.67
C ILE A 23 3.04 5.34 -4.79
N SER A 24 1.84 4.85 -4.46
CA SER A 24 0.84 4.40 -5.43
C SER A 24 0.38 5.55 -6.34
N GLY A 25 0.17 6.75 -5.80
CA GLY A 25 -0.13 7.94 -6.60
C GLY A 25 0.97 8.24 -7.64
N TYR A 26 2.23 8.18 -7.23
CA TYR A 26 3.38 8.37 -8.12
C TYR A 26 3.49 7.27 -9.18
N LEU A 27 3.56 6.00 -8.75
CA LEU A 27 3.80 4.86 -9.63
C LEU A 27 2.64 4.59 -10.59
N MET A 28 1.40 4.77 -10.15
CA MET A 28 0.24 4.57 -11.04
C MET A 28 0.13 5.70 -12.06
N THR A 29 0.48 6.93 -11.70
CA THR A 29 0.58 8.02 -12.67
C THR A 29 1.63 7.70 -13.73
N ALA A 30 2.83 7.26 -13.34
CA ALA A 30 3.86 6.82 -14.28
C ALA A 30 3.36 5.67 -15.17
N THR A 31 2.74 4.65 -14.56
CA THR A 31 2.20 3.48 -15.26
C THR A 31 1.13 3.86 -16.29
N LEU A 32 0.22 4.78 -15.95
CA LEU A 32 -0.80 5.28 -16.88
C LEU A 32 -0.15 6.02 -18.05
N HIS A 33 0.83 6.89 -17.80
CA HIS A 33 1.51 7.64 -18.87
C HIS A 33 2.37 6.76 -19.79
N PHE A 34 3.03 5.73 -19.26
CA PHE A 34 3.97 4.92 -20.04
C PHE A 34 3.35 3.67 -20.68
N ASN A 35 2.36 3.04 -20.04
CA ASN A 35 1.91 1.70 -20.45
C ASN A 35 0.48 1.65 -20.98
N TYR A 36 -0.42 2.55 -20.56
CA TYR A 36 -1.86 2.40 -20.84
C TYR A 36 -2.49 3.60 -21.54
N GLY A 37 -2.03 4.82 -21.26
CA GLY A 37 -2.69 6.05 -21.68
C GLY A 37 -4.05 6.26 -20.98
N PHE A 38 -4.79 7.26 -21.46
CA PHE A 38 -6.08 7.70 -20.88
C PHE A 38 -7.28 7.40 -21.79
N GLY A 39 -7.15 6.47 -22.74
CA GLY A 39 -8.25 6.01 -23.60
C GLY A 39 -9.01 4.82 -23.00
N ALA A 40 -10.20 4.51 -23.53
CA ALA A 40 -11.06 3.42 -23.02
C ALA A 40 -10.37 2.03 -23.01
N SER A 41 -9.63 1.70 -24.06
CA SER A 41 -8.83 0.46 -24.12
C SER A 41 -7.72 0.43 -23.06
N GLY A 42 -7.04 1.57 -22.87
CA GLY A 42 -6.02 1.75 -21.83
C GLY A 42 -6.57 1.58 -20.43
N PHE A 43 -7.73 2.20 -20.17
CA PHE A 43 -8.48 2.08 -18.92
C PHE A 43 -8.76 0.61 -18.58
N PHE A 44 -9.40 -0.15 -19.48
CA PHE A 44 -9.74 -1.54 -19.20
C PHE A 44 -8.52 -2.42 -18.96
N ARG A 45 -7.45 -2.25 -19.76
CA ARG A 45 -6.20 -3.01 -19.58
C ARG A 45 -5.50 -2.65 -18.27
N PHE A 46 -5.50 -1.38 -17.88
CA PHE A 46 -4.98 -0.93 -16.59
C PHE A 46 -5.73 -1.61 -15.45
N PHE A 47 -7.08 -1.56 -15.48
CA PHE A 47 -7.92 -2.19 -14.47
C PHE A 47 -7.69 -3.69 -14.37
N MET A 48 -7.73 -4.40 -15.48
CA MET A 48 -7.51 -5.84 -15.51
C MET A 48 -6.12 -6.20 -14.96
N ASN A 49 -5.08 -5.44 -15.33
CA ASN A 49 -3.74 -5.65 -14.81
C ASN A 49 -3.63 -5.41 -13.30
N ARG A 50 -4.36 -4.42 -12.77
CA ARG A 50 -4.41 -4.14 -11.32
C ARG A 50 -5.23 -5.18 -10.58
N PHE A 51 -6.36 -5.60 -11.13
CA PHE A 51 -7.19 -6.67 -10.59
C PHE A 51 -6.39 -7.96 -10.45
N LEU A 52 -5.72 -8.41 -11.52
CA LEU A 52 -4.85 -9.59 -11.52
C LEU A 52 -3.68 -9.45 -10.54
N ARG A 53 -3.17 -8.24 -10.30
CA ARG A 53 -2.08 -8.03 -9.33
C ARG A 53 -2.54 -8.22 -7.89
N LEU A 54 -3.76 -7.81 -7.57
CA LEU A 54 -4.24 -7.64 -6.21
C LEU A 54 -5.12 -8.80 -5.74
N TYR A 55 -6.13 -9.16 -6.53
CA TYR A 55 -7.19 -10.09 -6.10
C TYR A 55 -6.73 -11.53 -5.89
N PRO A 56 -5.86 -12.13 -6.73
CA PRO A 56 -5.44 -13.52 -6.53
C PRO A 56 -4.78 -13.75 -5.16
N MET A 57 -3.83 -12.89 -4.80
CA MET A 57 -3.18 -12.95 -3.49
C MET A 57 -4.14 -12.61 -2.35
N TYR A 58 -5.02 -11.61 -2.54
CA TYR A 58 -6.09 -11.30 -1.60
C TYR A 58 -6.95 -12.53 -1.29
N TRP A 59 -7.39 -13.30 -2.29
CA TRP A 59 -8.18 -14.50 -2.08
C TRP A 59 -7.42 -15.60 -1.34
N VAL A 60 -6.11 -15.75 -1.61
CA VAL A 60 -5.27 -16.69 -0.84
C VAL A 60 -5.19 -16.27 0.63
N ALA A 61 -4.98 -14.99 0.91
CA ALA A 61 -4.95 -14.49 2.29
C ALA A 61 -6.31 -14.59 2.99
N ALA A 62 -7.40 -14.33 2.28
CA ALA A 62 -8.76 -14.50 2.78
C ALA A 62 -9.04 -15.97 3.10
N GLY A 63 -8.69 -16.89 2.21
CA GLY A 63 -8.81 -18.33 2.44
C GLY A 63 -7.98 -18.81 3.63
N MET A 64 -6.75 -18.32 3.75
CA MET A 64 -5.88 -18.63 4.91
C MET A 64 -6.49 -18.12 6.21
N SER A 65 -7.02 -16.90 6.24
CA SER A 65 -7.72 -16.38 7.42
C SER A 65 -8.96 -17.20 7.77
N VAL A 66 -9.83 -17.52 6.80
CA VAL A 66 -11.02 -18.34 7.03
C VAL A 66 -10.64 -19.67 7.66
N LEU A 67 -9.63 -20.34 7.09
CA LEU A 67 -9.13 -21.61 7.60
C LEU A 67 -8.62 -21.47 9.04
N LEU A 68 -7.77 -20.47 9.32
CA LEU A 68 -7.18 -20.27 10.64
C LEU A 68 -8.25 -19.94 11.69
N ILE A 69 -9.21 -19.07 11.38
CA ILE A 69 -10.31 -18.73 12.29
C ILE A 69 -11.19 -19.96 12.55
N ALA A 70 -11.45 -20.78 11.52
CA ALA A 70 -12.23 -21.99 11.66
C ALA A 70 -11.53 -23.07 12.52
N LEU A 71 -10.20 -23.11 12.51
CA LEU A 71 -9.41 -24.02 13.35
C LEU A 71 -9.44 -23.63 14.82
N GLU A 72 -9.28 -22.34 15.13
CA GLU A 72 -9.17 -21.84 16.51
C GLU A 72 -10.06 -20.60 16.75
N PRO A 73 -11.41 -20.75 16.74
CA PRO A 73 -12.35 -19.62 16.76
C PRO A 73 -12.28 -18.82 18.07
N ALA A 74 -12.12 -19.50 19.22
CA ALA A 74 -12.01 -18.83 20.52
C ALA A 74 -10.72 -18.00 20.63
N LEU A 75 -9.62 -18.47 20.05
CA LEU A 75 -8.37 -17.71 19.99
C LEU A 75 -8.48 -16.55 19.01
N ALA A 76 -9.18 -16.70 17.89
CA ALA A 76 -9.39 -15.65 16.89
C ALA A 76 -10.13 -14.45 17.48
N GLU A 77 -11.22 -14.71 18.22
CA GLU A 77 -11.98 -13.67 18.92
C GLU A 77 -11.13 -12.94 19.97
N ALA A 78 -10.27 -13.67 20.70
CA ALA A 78 -9.34 -13.10 21.67
C ALA A 78 -8.16 -12.34 21.02
N TYR A 79 -7.75 -12.73 19.81
CA TYR A 79 -6.63 -12.14 19.09
C TYR A 79 -6.97 -10.76 18.54
N HIS A 80 -8.11 -10.63 17.87
CA HIS A 80 -8.56 -9.37 17.30
C HIS A 80 -10.07 -9.36 17.13
N ARG A 81 -10.76 -8.37 17.70
CA ARG A 81 -12.24 -8.31 17.78
C ARG A 81 -12.96 -8.41 16.43
N ASN A 82 -12.32 -7.98 15.35
CA ASN A 82 -12.89 -8.05 14.01
C ASN A 82 -12.41 -9.27 13.21
N PHE A 83 -11.50 -10.09 13.73
CA PHE A 83 -10.96 -11.26 13.03
C PHE A 83 -11.85 -12.48 13.25
N LEU A 84 -13.06 -12.38 12.70
CA LEU A 84 -14.16 -13.34 12.88
C LEU A 84 -14.63 -13.86 11.53
N LEU A 85 -15.26 -15.03 11.50
CA LEU A 85 -15.90 -15.53 10.28
C LEU A 85 -17.13 -14.68 9.91
N PRO A 86 -17.43 -14.52 8.61
CA PRO A 86 -18.65 -13.86 8.18
C PRO A 86 -19.89 -14.65 8.59
N ASP A 87 -20.91 -13.95 9.06
CA ASP A 87 -22.16 -14.47 9.64
C ASP A 87 -23.33 -14.52 8.63
N SER A 88 -23.21 -13.86 7.49
CA SER A 88 -24.27 -13.75 6.48
C SER A 88 -23.73 -13.91 5.06
N LEU A 89 -24.59 -14.33 4.13
CA LEU A 89 -24.24 -14.40 2.70
C LEU A 89 -23.76 -13.06 2.14
N ARG A 90 -24.29 -11.95 2.65
CA ARG A 90 -23.85 -10.59 2.30
C ARG A 90 -22.42 -10.32 2.77
N SER A 91 -22.10 -10.71 4.00
CA SER A 91 -20.76 -10.60 4.57
C SER A 91 -19.75 -11.48 3.79
N TRP A 92 -20.15 -12.69 3.40
CA TRP A 92 -19.35 -13.57 2.52
C TRP A 92 -19.14 -12.99 1.12
N ALA A 93 -20.18 -12.44 0.50
CA ALA A 93 -20.04 -11.76 -0.79
C ALA A 93 -19.14 -10.52 -0.68
N GLY A 94 -19.27 -9.76 0.41
CA GLY A 94 -18.41 -8.62 0.73
C GLY A 94 -16.94 -9.02 0.86
N LEU A 95 -16.66 -10.17 1.47
CA LEU A 95 -15.32 -10.77 1.51
C LEU A 95 -14.83 -11.17 0.10
N ALA A 96 -15.66 -11.82 -0.71
CA ALA A 96 -15.23 -12.27 -2.04
C ALA A 96 -14.80 -11.10 -2.96
N ILE A 97 -15.53 -9.98 -2.90
CA ILE A 97 -15.29 -8.80 -3.75
C ILE A 97 -14.47 -7.71 -3.06
N ASN A 98 -14.01 -7.94 -1.83
CA ASN A 98 -13.39 -6.92 -0.98
C ASN A 98 -14.20 -5.61 -0.88
N TRP A 99 -15.49 -5.70 -0.56
CA TRP A 99 -16.37 -4.54 -0.34
C TRP A 99 -16.09 -3.81 0.99
N TYR A 100 -14.95 -4.08 1.63
CA TYR A 100 -14.55 -3.43 2.88
C TYR A 100 -13.94 -2.06 2.60
N TRP A 101 -14.77 -1.07 2.30
CA TRP A 101 -14.32 0.28 1.92
C TRP A 101 -13.81 1.10 3.10
N ARG A 102 -13.97 0.57 4.31
CA ARG A 102 -13.56 1.19 5.57
C ARG A 102 -13.12 0.10 6.56
N PRO A 103 -12.06 0.33 7.34
CA PRO A 103 -11.88 -0.39 8.59
C PRO A 103 -12.99 0.08 9.54
N ASP A 104 -13.92 -0.79 9.92
CA ASP A 104 -14.89 -0.42 10.96
C ASP A 104 -14.14 -0.43 12.31
N PHE A 105 -13.60 0.74 12.66
CA PHE A 105 -13.04 0.96 13.99
C PHE A 105 -14.18 0.95 15.01
N PRO A 106 -13.98 0.34 16.18
CA PRO A 106 -15.02 0.24 17.20
C PRO A 106 -15.45 1.63 17.66
N MET A 107 -16.65 2.05 17.27
CA MET A 107 -17.38 3.13 17.93
C MET A 107 -18.30 2.51 19.00
N PRO A 108 -18.52 3.18 20.14
CA PRO A 108 -19.58 2.79 21.06
C PRO A 108 -20.91 2.65 20.30
N ASN A 109 -21.60 1.51 20.45
CA ASN A 109 -22.89 1.17 19.82
C ASN A 109 -22.89 0.80 18.33
N LYS A 110 -21.74 0.53 17.69
CA LYS A 110 -21.70 -0.03 16.33
C LYS A 110 -21.43 -1.53 16.37
N ALA A 111 -22.20 -2.32 15.62
CA ALA A 111 -21.98 -3.76 15.52
C ALA A 111 -20.59 -4.05 14.93
N SER A 112 -19.84 -4.98 15.53
CA SER A 112 -18.55 -5.43 15.00
C SER A 112 -18.74 -6.06 13.63
N VAL A 113 -18.02 -5.55 12.62
CA VAL A 113 -18.04 -6.14 11.27
C VAL A 113 -16.89 -7.13 11.15
N SER A 114 -17.18 -8.33 10.62
CA SER A 114 -16.15 -9.33 10.33
C SER A 114 -15.16 -8.81 9.28
N HIS A 115 -13.89 -8.74 9.68
CA HIS A 115 -12.72 -8.43 8.88
C HIS A 115 -11.75 -9.62 8.89
N VAL A 116 -12.08 -10.61 8.06
CA VAL A 116 -11.27 -11.81 7.84
C VAL A 116 -9.85 -11.47 7.38
N VAL A 117 -9.66 -10.38 6.65
CA VAL A 117 -8.33 -9.86 6.28
C VAL A 117 -8.23 -8.41 6.77
N PRO A 118 -7.69 -8.16 7.98
CA PRO A 118 -7.67 -6.82 8.58
C PRO A 118 -7.08 -5.71 7.68
N PRO A 119 -5.96 -5.93 6.94
CA PRO A 119 -5.42 -4.89 6.07
C PRO A 119 -6.18 -4.69 4.75
N ALA A 120 -7.20 -5.51 4.43
CA ALA A 120 -7.85 -5.46 3.13
C ALA A 120 -8.63 -4.17 2.83
N TRP A 121 -8.93 -3.36 3.84
CA TRP A 121 -9.60 -2.08 3.63
C TRP A 121 -8.79 -1.14 2.73
N ALA A 122 -7.46 -1.06 2.92
CA ALA A 122 -6.64 -0.15 2.15
C ALA A 122 -6.52 -0.60 0.68
N LEU A 123 -6.71 -1.90 0.43
CA LEU A 123 -6.80 -2.46 -0.91
C LEU A 123 -8.06 -1.99 -1.64
N ALA A 124 -9.20 -1.91 -0.94
CA ALA A 124 -10.43 -1.38 -1.51
C ALA A 124 -10.29 0.12 -1.83
N VAL A 125 -9.65 0.88 -0.93
CA VAL A 125 -9.34 2.30 -1.16
C VAL A 125 -8.37 2.49 -2.31
N GLU A 126 -7.33 1.68 -2.40
CA GLU A 126 -6.40 1.67 -3.53
C GLU A 126 -7.13 1.42 -4.85
N PHE A 127 -8.01 0.43 -4.90
CA PHE A 127 -8.79 0.13 -6.10
C PHE A 127 -9.73 1.28 -6.49
N ALA A 128 -10.39 1.93 -5.52
CA ALA A 128 -11.20 3.12 -5.77
C ALA A 128 -10.37 4.28 -6.32
N MET A 129 -9.17 4.52 -5.76
CA MET A 129 -8.26 5.55 -6.25
C MET A 129 -7.71 5.24 -7.63
N TYR A 130 -7.51 3.97 -7.99
CA TYR A 130 -7.16 3.59 -9.36
C TYR A 130 -8.22 4.05 -10.37
N VAL A 131 -9.51 4.02 -10.00
CA VAL A 131 -10.62 4.55 -10.82
C VAL A 131 -10.47 6.06 -10.98
N VAL A 132 -10.28 6.78 -9.89
CA VAL A 132 -10.08 8.23 -9.90
C VAL A 132 -8.87 8.63 -10.78
N LEU A 133 -7.75 7.92 -10.66
CA LEU A 133 -6.53 8.18 -11.44
C LEU A 133 -6.76 7.93 -12.93
N ALA A 134 -7.35 6.79 -13.29
CA ALA A 134 -7.56 6.40 -14.68
C ALA A 134 -8.65 7.25 -15.37
N LEU A 135 -9.66 7.72 -14.64
CA LEU A 135 -10.69 8.64 -15.16
C LEU A 135 -10.14 10.05 -15.44
N GLY A 136 -9.07 10.47 -14.78
CA GLY A 136 -8.40 11.70 -15.17
C GLY A 136 -7.52 12.39 -14.13
N ALA A 137 -7.53 12.00 -12.85
CA ALA A 137 -6.72 12.70 -11.85
C ALA A 137 -5.22 12.69 -12.19
N ALA A 138 -4.73 11.59 -12.78
CA ALA A 138 -3.34 11.43 -13.20
C ALA A 138 -3.00 12.04 -14.57
N ARG A 139 -3.94 12.71 -15.26
CA ARG A 139 -3.77 13.14 -16.66
C ARG A 139 -2.71 14.22 -16.83
N ASN A 140 -2.70 15.22 -15.96
CA ASN A 140 -1.73 16.32 -15.96
C ASN A 140 -1.56 16.90 -14.55
N ILE A 141 -0.62 17.85 -14.39
CA ILE A 141 -0.37 18.48 -13.09
C ILE A 141 -1.61 19.21 -12.54
N LYS A 142 -2.46 19.81 -13.38
CA LYS A 142 -3.65 20.55 -12.92
C LYS A 142 -4.67 19.60 -12.28
N THR A 143 -4.92 18.46 -12.91
CA THR A 143 -5.81 17.42 -12.35
C THR A 143 -5.22 16.76 -11.10
N GLY A 144 -3.88 16.61 -11.05
CA GLY A 144 -3.18 16.14 -9.86
C GLY A 144 -3.30 17.11 -8.68
N VAL A 145 -3.09 18.41 -8.92
CA VAL A 145 -3.27 19.47 -7.92
C VAL A 145 -4.74 19.54 -7.48
N LEU A 146 -5.71 19.40 -8.40
CA LEU A 146 -7.11 19.33 -8.03
C LEU A 146 -7.42 18.14 -7.10
N CYS A 147 -6.86 16.96 -7.38
CA CYS A 147 -6.97 15.80 -6.51
C CYS A 147 -6.36 16.06 -5.12
N LEU A 148 -5.18 16.68 -5.08
CA LEU A 148 -4.50 17.07 -3.84
C LEU A 148 -5.35 18.04 -3.02
N LEU A 149 -5.88 19.09 -3.65
CA LEU A 149 -6.73 20.09 -3.00
C LEU A 149 -8.05 19.51 -2.53
N ALA A 150 -8.68 18.62 -3.31
CA ALA A 150 -9.89 17.92 -2.91
C ALA A 150 -9.64 17.06 -1.66
N GLY A 151 -8.52 16.33 -1.62
CA GLY A 151 -8.09 15.59 -0.44
C GLY A 151 -7.83 16.50 0.77
N ALA A 152 -7.10 17.61 0.58
CA ALA A 152 -6.82 18.56 1.65
C ALA A 152 -8.12 19.18 2.22
N LEU A 153 -9.06 19.57 1.36
CA LEU A 153 -10.36 20.09 1.77
C LEU A 153 -11.18 19.04 2.52
N PHE A 154 -11.15 17.79 2.07
CA PHE A 154 -11.81 16.69 2.79
C PHE A 154 -11.23 16.50 4.19
N HIS A 155 -9.90 16.55 4.34
CA HIS A 155 -9.23 16.46 5.63
C HIS A 155 -9.62 17.60 6.59
N VAL A 156 -9.78 18.82 6.07
CA VAL A 156 -10.27 19.97 6.84
C VAL A 156 -11.74 19.79 7.22
N ALA A 157 -12.59 19.38 6.28
CA ALA A 157 -14.02 19.16 6.52
C ALA A 157 -14.25 18.07 7.59
N MET A 158 -13.45 17.00 7.54
CA MET A 158 -13.50 15.89 8.49
C MET A 158 -12.58 16.09 9.69
N ALA A 159 -12.16 17.33 10.00
CA ALA A 159 -11.25 17.59 11.14
C ALA A 159 -11.80 17.08 12.49
N HIS A 160 -13.13 17.00 12.62
CA HIS A 160 -13.86 16.51 13.79
C HIS A 160 -13.97 14.98 13.87
N ASP A 161 -13.80 14.27 12.75
CA ASP A 161 -13.90 12.80 12.67
C ASP A 161 -12.58 12.22 12.14
N VAL A 162 -11.74 11.76 13.08
CA VAL A 162 -10.43 11.17 12.77
C VAL A 162 -10.55 9.93 11.89
N ASN A 163 -11.63 9.14 12.03
CA ASN A 163 -11.78 7.91 11.27
C ASN A 163 -12.08 8.22 9.81
N GLU A 164 -13.04 9.10 9.54
CA GLU A 164 -13.32 9.55 8.18
C GLU A 164 -12.11 10.26 7.57
N ARG A 165 -11.44 11.11 8.35
CA ARG A 165 -10.26 11.87 7.91
C ARG A 165 -9.09 11.00 7.49
N LEU A 166 -8.90 9.82 8.06
CA LEU A 166 -7.70 9.00 7.83
C LEU A 166 -7.97 7.74 6.99
N TYR A 167 -9.19 7.19 7.04
CA TYR A 167 -9.46 5.86 6.46
C TYR A 167 -10.53 5.84 5.36
N ALA A 168 -11.25 6.94 5.14
CA ALA A 168 -12.24 6.98 4.07
C ALA A 168 -11.58 7.06 2.69
N ILE A 169 -12.27 6.59 1.64
CA ILE A 169 -11.80 6.70 0.26
C ILE A 169 -11.43 8.15 -0.11
N PRO A 170 -12.25 9.19 0.20
CA PRO A 170 -11.89 10.57 -0.15
C PRO A 170 -10.65 11.09 0.60
N ALA A 171 -10.35 10.57 1.79
CA ALA A 171 -9.12 10.93 2.52
C ALA A 171 -7.86 10.52 1.74
N ALA A 172 -7.91 9.37 1.05
CA ALA A 172 -6.78 8.90 0.24
C ALA A 172 -6.45 9.82 -0.95
N ALA A 173 -7.37 10.71 -1.36
CA ALA A 173 -7.09 11.68 -2.41
C ALA A 173 -5.93 12.63 -2.06
N LEU A 174 -5.69 12.89 -0.76
CA LEU A 174 -4.57 13.72 -0.29
C LEU A 174 -3.21 13.05 -0.61
N PRO A 175 -2.87 11.87 -0.05
CA PRO A 175 -1.60 11.22 -0.36
C PRO A 175 -1.45 10.82 -1.83
N TYR A 176 -2.51 10.38 -2.51
CA TYR A 176 -2.45 10.13 -3.95
C TYR A 176 -2.16 11.39 -4.75
N GLY A 177 -2.80 12.52 -4.39
CA GLY A 177 -2.55 13.83 -4.98
C GLY A 177 -1.10 14.25 -4.84
N ILE A 178 -0.49 14.04 -3.66
CA ILE A 178 0.95 14.25 -3.44
C ILE A 178 1.76 13.40 -4.42
N GLY A 179 1.47 12.11 -4.53
CA GLY A 179 2.16 11.20 -5.45
C GLY A 179 2.06 11.62 -6.93
N ILE A 180 0.86 12.03 -7.38
CA ILE A 180 0.65 12.54 -8.75
C ILE A 180 1.50 13.80 -8.99
N CYS A 181 1.47 14.75 -8.05
CA CYS A 181 2.25 15.99 -8.15
C CYS A 181 3.76 15.69 -8.17
N LEU A 182 4.23 14.75 -7.34
CA LEU A 182 5.63 14.31 -7.33
C LEU A 182 6.07 13.72 -8.68
N TYR A 183 5.20 12.94 -9.34
CA TYR A 183 5.51 12.42 -10.69
C TYR A 183 5.81 13.55 -11.68
N PHE A 184 4.95 14.57 -11.72
CA PHE A 184 5.15 15.72 -12.59
C PHE A 184 6.34 16.58 -12.17
N ALA A 185 6.59 16.72 -10.86
CA ALA A 185 7.76 17.44 -10.35
C ALA A 185 9.07 16.77 -10.76
N VAL A 186 9.22 15.46 -10.54
CA VAL A 186 10.41 14.69 -10.96
C VAL A 186 10.63 14.82 -12.47
N LYS A 187 9.55 14.69 -13.26
CA LYS A 187 9.59 14.85 -14.72
C LYS A 187 10.00 16.25 -15.16
N ALA A 188 9.59 17.29 -14.43
CA ALA A 188 9.86 18.69 -14.76
C ALA A 188 11.28 19.11 -14.39
N TYR A 189 11.74 18.79 -13.17
CA TYR A 189 13.04 19.23 -12.68
C TYR A 189 14.21 18.41 -13.23
N ARG A 190 13.98 17.13 -13.62
CA ARG A 190 15.01 16.22 -14.16
C ARG A 190 16.31 16.24 -13.35
N THR A 191 16.19 16.39 -12.03
CA THR A 191 17.34 16.41 -11.13
C THR A 191 17.99 15.05 -11.11
N ASN A 192 19.32 15.03 -11.12
CA ASN A 192 20.08 13.80 -11.00
C ASN A 192 20.70 13.73 -9.62
N ILE A 193 20.12 12.90 -8.75
CA ILE A 193 20.51 12.79 -7.35
C ILE A 193 21.43 11.57 -7.19
N GLY A 194 22.54 11.77 -6.48
CA GLY A 194 23.44 10.68 -6.17
C GLY A 194 22.78 9.63 -5.27
N MET A 195 23.03 8.36 -5.55
CA MET A 195 22.46 7.22 -4.81
C MET A 195 22.60 7.34 -3.29
N TYR A 196 23.76 7.78 -2.80
CA TYR A 196 24.01 7.95 -1.37
C TYR A 196 23.13 9.01 -0.72
N THR A 197 22.76 10.07 -1.45
CA THR A 197 21.82 11.09 -0.97
C THR A 197 20.44 10.49 -0.75
N SER A 198 19.97 9.65 -1.68
CA SER A 198 18.67 8.97 -1.57
C SER A 198 18.66 7.92 -0.45
N ILE A 199 19.77 7.21 -0.23
CA ILE A 199 19.95 6.31 0.92
C ILE A 199 19.92 7.11 2.22
N ALA A 200 20.69 8.20 2.32
CA ALA A 200 20.70 9.05 3.49
C ALA A 200 19.31 9.60 3.79
N ALA A 201 18.57 10.08 2.78
CA ALA A 201 17.20 10.54 2.93
C ALA A 201 16.25 9.44 3.41
N THR A 202 16.42 8.21 2.92
CA THR A 202 15.62 7.05 3.35
C THR A 202 15.91 6.70 4.82
N CYS A 203 17.19 6.67 5.21
CA CYS A 203 17.61 6.42 6.59
C CYS A 203 17.15 7.54 7.54
N LEU A 204 17.27 8.80 7.12
CA LEU A 204 16.79 9.96 7.88
C LEU A 204 15.27 9.92 8.06
N TYR A 205 14.53 9.54 7.02
CA TYR A 205 13.09 9.33 7.13
C TYR A 205 12.75 8.19 8.09
N GLY A 206 13.46 7.06 8.03
CA GLY A 206 13.29 5.96 8.98
C GLY A 206 13.57 6.40 10.43
N GLY A 207 14.66 7.14 10.66
CA GLY A 207 14.99 7.72 11.95
C GLY A 207 13.94 8.75 12.43
N PHE A 208 13.43 9.58 11.53
CA PHE A 208 12.35 10.53 11.79
C PHE A 208 11.06 9.81 12.22
N ILE A 209 10.67 8.73 11.54
CA ILE A 209 9.52 7.91 11.96
C ILE A 209 9.75 7.33 13.34
N CYS A 210 10.92 6.75 13.61
CA CYS A 210 11.25 6.27 14.96
C CYS A 210 11.18 7.39 16.01
N ALA A 211 11.68 8.58 15.71
CA ALA A 211 11.65 9.73 16.62
C ALA A 211 10.22 10.21 16.91
N LEU A 212 9.34 10.27 15.90
CA LEU A 212 7.93 10.62 16.08
C LEU A 212 7.21 9.71 17.10
N HIS A 213 7.67 8.48 17.29
CA HIS A 213 7.09 7.55 18.28
C HIS A 213 7.55 7.80 19.70
N LEU A 214 8.70 8.45 19.87
CA LEU A 214 9.22 8.80 21.19
C LEU A 214 8.61 10.09 21.73
N LEU A 215 7.98 10.87 20.86
CA LEU A 215 7.35 12.13 21.23
C LEU A 215 5.88 11.91 21.63
N PRO A 216 5.39 12.55 22.70
CA PRO A 216 4.00 12.42 23.16
C PRO A 216 3.05 13.29 22.31
N LEU A 217 3.07 13.09 20.99
CA LEU A 217 2.26 13.84 20.03
C LEU A 217 1.05 13.00 19.61
N ASP A 218 -0.07 13.66 19.33
CA ASP A 218 -1.22 13.01 18.71
C ASP A 218 -0.84 12.54 17.30
N ALA A 219 -0.62 11.24 17.14
CA ALA A 219 -0.20 10.67 15.87
C ALA A 219 -1.27 10.80 14.77
N ALA A 220 -2.54 11.06 15.11
CA ALA A 220 -3.57 11.34 14.13
C ALA A 220 -3.59 12.81 13.67
N GLY A 221 -2.92 13.70 14.40
CA GLY A 221 -2.92 15.15 14.21
C GLY A 221 -1.75 15.66 13.36
N PHE A 222 -1.02 16.65 13.86
CA PHE A 222 0.10 17.29 13.15
C PHE A 222 1.20 16.31 12.65
N PRO A 223 1.67 15.33 13.46
CA PRO A 223 2.63 14.30 13.04
C PRO A 223 2.25 13.55 11.76
N TYR A 224 0.97 13.28 11.52
CA TYR A 224 0.50 12.61 10.29
C TYR A 224 0.84 13.43 9.04
N TYR A 225 0.59 14.73 9.07
CA TYR A 225 0.90 15.62 7.94
C TYR A 225 2.39 15.86 7.80
N LEU A 226 3.12 15.93 8.91
CA LEU A 226 4.58 16.01 8.88
C LEU A 226 5.20 14.75 8.25
N ASN A 227 4.63 13.57 8.53
CA ASN A 227 4.97 12.31 7.87
C ASN A 227 4.74 12.38 6.36
N LEU A 228 3.59 12.89 5.90
CA LEU A 228 3.32 13.05 4.46
C LEU A 228 4.33 13.99 3.78
N VAL A 229 4.67 15.11 4.40
CA VAL A 229 5.64 16.07 3.85
C VAL A 229 7.05 15.47 3.83
N ALA A 230 7.50 14.90 4.95
CA ALA A 230 8.81 14.27 5.05
C ALA A 230 8.96 13.13 4.03
N PHE A 231 7.94 12.30 3.90
CA PHE A 231 7.94 11.22 2.93
C PHE A 231 7.88 11.71 1.49
N ALA A 232 7.14 12.79 1.19
CA ALA A 232 7.10 13.37 -0.15
C ALA A 232 8.49 13.85 -0.59
N VAL A 233 9.25 14.49 0.30
CA VAL A 233 10.64 14.88 0.07
C VAL A 233 11.51 13.65 -0.17
N THR A 234 11.43 12.65 0.72
CA THR A 234 12.21 11.41 0.56
C THR A 234 11.89 10.70 -0.75
N LEU A 235 10.62 10.59 -1.12
CA LEU A 235 10.21 9.96 -2.38
C LEU A 235 10.70 10.75 -3.60
N PHE A 236 10.67 12.09 -3.56
CA PHE A 236 11.27 12.91 -4.62
C PHE A 236 12.76 12.60 -4.79
N LEU A 237 13.51 12.48 -3.69
CA LEU A 237 14.93 12.17 -3.70
C LEU A 237 15.23 10.76 -4.22
N ILE A 238 14.41 9.78 -3.85
CA ILE A 238 14.51 8.40 -4.35
C ILE A 238 14.17 8.34 -5.84
N ALA A 239 13.07 8.98 -6.25
CA ALA A 239 12.59 8.96 -7.63
C ALA A 239 13.49 9.73 -8.61
N SER A 240 14.32 10.65 -8.10
CA SER A 240 15.32 11.41 -8.88
C SER A 240 16.72 10.81 -8.82
N ALA A 241 16.90 9.65 -8.16
CA ALA A 241 18.20 9.02 -7.99
C ALA A 241 18.68 8.33 -9.27
N THR A 242 20.00 8.24 -9.47
CA THR A 242 20.57 7.34 -10.48
C THR A 242 20.33 5.87 -10.11
N GLU A 243 19.81 5.08 -11.06
CA GLU A 243 19.61 3.64 -10.85
C GLU A 243 20.93 2.86 -10.93
N GLY A 244 21.38 2.30 -9.80
CA GLY A 244 22.42 1.28 -9.75
C GLY A 244 21.91 -0.11 -10.11
N SER A 245 22.76 -0.97 -10.69
CA SER A 245 22.41 -2.37 -11.03
C SER A 245 21.94 -3.20 -9.84
N ASN A 246 22.61 -3.07 -8.68
CA ASN A 246 22.26 -3.80 -7.46
C ASN A 246 20.90 -3.37 -6.88
N PHE A 247 20.51 -2.11 -7.02
CA PHE A 247 19.24 -1.60 -6.52
C PHE A 247 18.05 -2.07 -7.34
N ARG A 248 18.22 -2.32 -8.64
CA ARG A 248 17.18 -2.97 -9.46
C ARG A 248 16.88 -4.39 -9.00
N TRP A 249 17.89 -5.11 -8.51
CA TRP A 249 17.67 -6.44 -7.92
C TRP A 249 16.91 -6.34 -6.59
N ILE A 250 17.29 -5.38 -5.72
CA ILE A 250 16.60 -5.14 -4.44
C ILE A 250 15.14 -4.75 -4.68
N ASP A 251 14.89 -3.77 -5.54
CA ASP A 251 13.54 -3.30 -5.88
C ASP A 251 12.65 -4.43 -6.39
N ARG A 252 13.18 -5.27 -7.29
CA ARG A 252 12.44 -6.40 -7.84
C ARG A 252 12.16 -7.50 -6.81
N ASN A 253 13.18 -7.94 -6.08
CA ASN A 253 13.08 -9.14 -5.23
C ASN A 253 12.58 -8.83 -3.82
N ILE A 254 13.09 -7.77 -3.20
CA ILE A 254 12.67 -7.37 -1.84
C ILE A 254 11.40 -6.52 -1.93
N GLY A 255 11.32 -5.60 -2.90
CA GLY A 255 10.12 -4.79 -3.11
C GLY A 255 8.89 -5.64 -3.45
N GLY A 256 9.07 -6.73 -4.21
CA GLY A 256 8.02 -7.71 -4.53
C GLY A 256 7.36 -8.33 -3.29
N LEU A 257 8.12 -8.52 -2.20
CA LEU A 257 7.60 -9.08 -0.95
C LEU A 257 6.70 -8.13 -0.16
N SER A 258 6.75 -6.82 -0.44
CA SER A 258 6.03 -5.81 0.35
C SER A 258 4.52 -6.08 0.40
N TYR A 259 3.94 -6.46 -0.73
CA TYR A 259 2.49 -6.73 -0.83
C TYR A 259 2.05 -8.00 -0.08
N PRO A 260 2.66 -9.18 -0.31
CA PRO A 260 2.28 -10.37 0.47
C PRO A 260 2.56 -10.19 1.97
N ILE A 261 3.65 -9.54 2.37
CA ILE A 261 3.91 -9.22 3.80
C ILE A 261 2.78 -8.35 4.36
N TYR A 262 2.40 -7.29 3.63
CA TYR A 262 1.30 -6.42 4.02
C TYR A 262 0.00 -7.20 4.20
N LEU A 263 -0.26 -8.18 3.34
CA LEU A 263 -1.52 -8.88 3.31
C LEU A 263 -1.65 -10.00 4.37
N ILE A 264 -0.57 -10.72 4.66
CA ILE A 264 -0.61 -11.96 5.47
C ILE A 264 -0.04 -11.85 6.88
N HIS A 265 0.51 -10.69 7.29
CA HIS A 265 1.20 -10.57 8.57
C HIS A 265 0.30 -10.80 9.80
N TYR A 266 -1.01 -10.55 9.70
CA TYR A 266 -1.97 -10.86 10.77
C TYR A 266 -2.18 -12.37 10.91
N GLN A 267 -2.31 -13.06 9.78
CA GLN A 267 -2.52 -14.51 9.71
C GLN A 267 -1.26 -15.26 10.16
N ALA A 268 -0.08 -14.77 9.77
CA ALA A 268 1.19 -15.31 10.25
C ALA A 268 1.33 -15.12 11.77
N ALA A 269 0.98 -13.94 12.30
CA ALA A 269 0.97 -13.71 13.75
C ALA A 269 -0.01 -14.63 14.47
N PHE A 270 -1.21 -14.80 13.92
CA PHE A 270 -2.22 -15.68 14.49
C PHE A 270 -1.75 -17.14 14.48
N LEU A 271 -1.13 -17.61 13.39
CA LEU A 271 -0.55 -18.95 13.32
C LEU A 271 0.54 -19.16 14.39
N ILE A 272 1.37 -18.15 14.69
CA ILE A 272 2.32 -18.21 15.81
C ILE A 272 1.60 -18.38 17.16
N GLN A 273 0.48 -17.68 17.38
CA GLN A 273 -0.31 -17.82 18.61
C GLN A 273 -0.87 -19.25 18.77
N ILE A 274 -1.30 -19.87 17.67
CA ILE A 274 -1.73 -21.28 17.65
C ILE A 274 -0.56 -22.20 18.03
N ILE A 275 0.59 -22.06 17.35
CA ILE A 275 1.75 -22.96 17.53
C ILE A 275 2.32 -22.89 18.95
N ILE A 276 2.49 -21.69 19.49
CA ILE A 276 3.16 -21.51 20.79
C ILE A 276 2.16 -21.69 21.94
N SER A 277 0.85 -21.69 21.68
CA SER A 277 -0.21 -21.87 22.71
C SER A 277 -0.07 -20.92 23.90
N THR A 278 0.66 -19.81 23.73
CA THR A 278 0.82 -18.74 24.71
C THR A 278 0.35 -17.45 24.07
N LYS A 279 -0.19 -16.52 24.87
CA LYS A 279 -0.60 -15.18 24.43
C LYS A 279 0.63 -14.29 24.23
N ALA A 280 1.53 -14.68 23.32
CA ALA A 280 2.68 -13.86 22.96
C ALA A 280 2.16 -12.50 22.46
N ALA A 281 2.77 -11.40 22.92
CA ALA A 281 2.32 -10.06 22.57
C ALA A 281 3.51 -9.11 22.44
N GLY A 282 3.30 -8.01 21.73
CA GLY A 282 4.34 -7.01 21.53
C GLY A 282 5.55 -7.56 20.77
N TRP A 283 6.72 -7.06 21.13
CA TRP A 283 7.96 -7.38 20.45
C TRP A 283 8.26 -8.87 20.33
N THR A 284 7.87 -9.67 21.33
CA THR A 284 8.02 -11.13 21.26
C THR A 284 7.20 -11.71 20.10
N LEU A 285 5.92 -11.34 19.99
CA LEU A 285 5.08 -11.78 18.87
C LEU A 285 5.64 -11.27 17.54
N PHE A 286 6.09 -10.02 17.48
CA PHE A 286 6.70 -9.46 16.27
C PHE A 286 7.91 -10.27 15.78
N TRP A 287 8.88 -10.53 16.64
CA TRP A 287 10.10 -11.24 16.25
C TRP A 287 9.86 -12.71 15.89
N LEU A 288 8.87 -13.36 16.49
CA LEU A 288 8.44 -14.71 16.12
C LEU A 288 7.69 -14.72 14.79
N THR A 289 6.88 -13.69 14.54
CA THR A 289 6.06 -13.57 13.32
C THR A 289 6.88 -13.17 12.10
N LEU A 290 7.94 -12.37 12.27
CA LEU A 290 8.70 -11.81 11.16
C LEU A 290 9.31 -12.89 10.25
N PRO A 291 10.06 -13.90 10.74
CA PRO A 291 10.61 -14.96 9.89
C PRO A 291 9.51 -15.75 9.17
N LEU A 292 8.44 -16.11 9.88
CA LEU A 292 7.33 -16.85 9.31
C LEU A 292 6.63 -16.04 8.20
N THR A 293 6.37 -14.76 8.44
CA THR A 293 5.72 -13.89 7.45
C THR A 293 6.58 -13.73 6.22
N VAL A 294 7.89 -13.53 6.38
CA VAL A 294 8.83 -13.41 5.25
C VAL A 294 8.86 -14.71 4.45
N ALA A 295 8.93 -15.87 5.10
CA ALA A 295 8.92 -17.17 4.44
C ALA A 295 7.62 -17.42 3.66
N LEU A 296 6.46 -17.22 4.29
CA LEU A 296 5.16 -17.35 3.64
C LEU A 296 5.01 -16.35 2.49
N SER A 297 5.48 -15.11 2.67
CA SER A 297 5.39 -14.07 1.64
C SER A 297 6.27 -14.38 0.43
N ALA A 298 7.46 -14.95 0.65
CA ALA A 298 8.35 -15.40 -0.42
C ALA A 298 7.73 -16.55 -1.21
N ALA A 299 7.08 -17.51 -0.53
CA ALA A 299 6.36 -18.59 -1.19
C ALA A 299 5.18 -18.07 -2.02
N LEU A 300 4.38 -17.15 -1.48
CA LEU A 300 3.26 -16.53 -2.20
C LEU A 300 3.72 -15.73 -3.42
N GLU A 301 4.78 -14.93 -3.28
CA GLU A 301 5.34 -14.16 -4.38
C GLU A 301 5.89 -15.07 -5.48
N TYR A 302 6.57 -16.17 -5.10
CA TYR A 302 7.01 -17.18 -6.06
C TYR A 302 5.84 -17.79 -6.83
N LEU A 303 4.77 -18.21 -6.15
CA LEU A 303 3.57 -18.74 -6.80
C LEU A 303 2.89 -17.71 -7.69
N ASN A 304 2.83 -16.45 -7.25
CA ASN A 304 2.27 -15.34 -8.01
C ASN A 304 3.05 -15.10 -9.32
N GLN A 305 4.39 -15.18 -9.28
CA GLN A 305 5.24 -15.06 -10.47
C GLN A 305 5.03 -16.20 -11.47
N GLN A 306 4.78 -17.42 -11.00
CA GLN A 306 4.56 -18.58 -11.88
C GLN A 306 3.15 -18.58 -12.47
N ILE A 307 2.13 -18.24 -11.67
CA ILE A 307 0.73 -18.43 -12.04
C ILE A 307 0.12 -17.16 -12.62
N VAL A 308 0.28 -16.02 -11.96
CA VAL A 308 -0.50 -14.79 -12.24
C VAL A 308 0.25 -13.87 -13.20
N ASP A 309 1.55 -13.70 -13.03
CA ASP A 309 2.35 -12.80 -13.85
C ASP A 309 2.31 -13.10 -15.36
N PRO A 310 2.23 -14.37 -15.83
CA PRO A 310 2.05 -14.65 -17.26
C PRO A 310 0.78 -14.00 -17.84
N TYR A 311 -0.37 -14.11 -17.14
CA TYR A 311 -1.62 -13.46 -17.56
C TYR A 311 -1.55 -11.95 -17.42
N ARG A 312 -0.90 -11.46 -16.36
CA ARG A 312 -0.74 -10.03 -16.14
C ARG A 312 0.12 -9.37 -17.23
N ASN A 313 1.14 -10.07 -17.71
CA ASN A 313 2.02 -9.63 -18.78
C ASN A 313 1.35 -9.65 -20.15
N SER A 314 0.36 -10.51 -20.40
CA SER A 314 -0.41 -10.49 -21.65
C SER A 314 -1.35 -9.28 -21.76
N VAL A 315 -1.84 -8.78 -20.61
CA VAL A 315 -2.71 -7.60 -20.54
C VAL A 315 -1.92 -6.28 -20.61
N ARG A 316 -0.64 -6.29 -20.21
CA ARG A 316 0.25 -5.13 -20.38
C ARG A 316 0.37 -4.82 -21.86
N ALA A 317 -0.18 -3.69 -22.29
CA ALA A 317 0.03 -3.23 -23.65
C ALA A 317 1.54 -3.02 -23.86
N LYS A 318 2.10 -3.65 -24.90
CA LYS A 318 3.35 -3.15 -25.50
C LYS A 318 3.00 -1.77 -26.02
N SER A 319 3.59 -0.70 -25.48
CA SER A 319 3.34 0.62 -26.06
C SER A 319 3.88 0.61 -27.49
N ASP A 320 3.07 0.99 -28.46
CA ASP A 320 3.50 1.37 -29.82
C ASP A 320 4.29 2.70 -29.83
N ALA A 321 4.86 3.10 -28.68
CA ALA A 321 5.88 4.12 -28.64
C ALA A 321 7.12 3.56 -29.35
N SER A 322 7.28 3.98 -30.59
CA SER A 322 8.47 3.78 -31.42
C SER A 322 9.76 3.80 -30.55
N PRO A 323 10.76 2.94 -30.81
CA PRO A 323 11.95 2.76 -29.96
C PRO A 323 12.77 4.04 -29.70
N ASN A 324 12.44 5.14 -30.38
CA ASN A 324 13.12 6.43 -30.29
C ASN A 324 12.76 7.26 -29.05
N GLY A 325 11.66 6.96 -28.33
CA GLY A 325 11.35 7.62 -27.03
C GLY A 325 12.03 6.96 -25.83
N ALA A 326 12.28 5.65 -25.91
CA ALA A 326 13.09 4.91 -24.94
C ALA A 326 14.61 5.06 -25.18
N ARG A 327 15.00 5.70 -26.30
CA ARG A 327 16.40 5.94 -26.68
C ARG A 327 17.04 7.15 -26.03
N SER A 328 16.31 8.07 -25.40
CA SER A 328 16.95 9.19 -24.69
C SER A 328 17.65 8.79 -23.38
N VAL A 329 17.61 7.50 -23.01
CA VAL A 329 18.40 6.92 -21.91
C VAL A 329 19.37 5.83 -22.43
N ARG A 330 19.43 5.62 -23.76
CA ARG A 330 20.26 4.56 -24.39
C ARG A 330 21.37 5.06 -25.33
N HIS A 331 21.63 6.37 -25.41
CA HIS A 331 22.79 6.89 -26.13
C HIS A 331 23.60 7.90 -25.30
N SER A 332 24.55 7.37 -24.56
CA SER A 332 25.90 7.94 -24.49
C SER A 332 26.92 6.78 -24.48
N ARG A 333 27.01 6.07 -25.62
CA ARG A 333 28.29 5.57 -26.15
C ARG A 333 28.87 6.75 -26.95
N ALA A 334 30.13 7.13 -26.93
CA ALA A 334 31.44 6.52 -26.71
C ALA A 334 32.45 7.70 -26.60
N PRO A 335 33.78 7.53 -26.40
CA PRO A 335 34.63 6.33 -26.29
C PRO A 335 34.83 5.82 -24.86
#